data_AF-A0A2J8LMY0-F1
#
_entry.id   AF-A0A2J8LMY0-F1
#
_cell.length_a   1.000
_cell.length_b   1.000
_cell.length_c   1.000
_cell.angle_alpha   90.00
_cell.angle_beta   90.00
_cell.angle_gamma   90.00
#
_symmetry.space_group_name_H-M   'P 1'
#
loop_
_entity.id
_entity.type
_entity.pdbx_description
1 polymer ?
#
loop_
_entity_poly.entity_id
_entity_poly.type
_entity_poly.pdbx_seq_one_letter_code
_entity_poly.pdbx_strand_id
1 'polypeptide(L)'
;LRRRFGDVFSLQLAWTPVVVLNGLAAVREALVTHGEDTADRPPVPITQILGFGPRSQGRPFRPNGLLDKAVSNVIASLTCGRRFEYDDPRFLRLLDLAQEGLKEESGFLREVLNAIPVLLHIPALAGKVLRFQKAFLTQLDELLTEHRMTWDPAQPPRDLTEAFLAEMEKWWLTCSLPG
;
A
#
# COMPACT_ATOMS: atom_id res chain seq x y z
N LEU A 1 -0.97 -20.92 -21.93
CA LEU A 1 0.38 -20.43 -22.30
C LEU A 1 1.45 -21.41 -21.85
N ARG A 2 1.68 -21.63 -20.54
CA ARG A 2 2.61 -22.64 -19.97
C ARG A 2 2.75 -23.95 -20.76
N ARG A 3 1.64 -24.70 -20.97
CA ARG A 3 1.64 -25.98 -21.74
C ARG A 3 2.13 -25.91 -23.19
N ARG A 4 2.28 -24.71 -23.77
CA ARG A 4 2.64 -24.47 -25.18
C ARG A 4 4.01 -23.79 -25.35
N PHE A 5 4.50 -23.10 -24.32
CA PHE A 5 5.74 -22.31 -24.36
C PHE A 5 6.74 -22.67 -23.25
N GLY A 6 6.42 -23.61 -22.36
CA GLY A 6 7.28 -24.03 -21.25
C GLY A 6 6.96 -23.32 -19.93
N ASP A 7 7.83 -23.53 -18.94
CA ASP A 7 7.68 -22.98 -17.59
C ASP A 7 8.10 -21.50 -17.48
N VAL A 8 8.93 -21.02 -18.41
CA VAL A 8 9.31 -19.60 -18.56
C VAL A 8 8.92 -19.15 -19.97
N PHE A 9 8.10 -18.10 -20.10
CA PHE A 9 7.72 -17.55 -21.39
C PHE A 9 7.43 -16.04 -21.31
N SER A 10 7.68 -15.33 -22.42
CA SER A 10 7.47 -13.87 -22.52
C SER A 10 6.09 -13.53 -23.07
N LEU A 11 5.54 -12.40 -22.62
CA LEU A 11 4.34 -11.74 -23.10
C LEU A 11 4.59 -10.23 -23.24
N GLN A 12 3.82 -9.58 -24.10
CA GLN A 12 3.75 -8.12 -24.15
C GLN A 12 2.39 -7.70 -23.57
N LEU A 13 2.38 -7.08 -22.40
CA LEU A 13 1.17 -6.56 -21.76
C LEU A 13 1.13 -5.05 -21.95
N ALA A 14 0.33 -4.61 -22.93
CA ALA A 14 0.34 -3.25 -23.46
C ALA A 14 1.76 -2.80 -23.86
N TRP A 15 2.34 -1.85 -23.13
CA TRP A 15 3.68 -1.26 -23.33
C TRP A 15 4.78 -1.98 -22.54
N THR A 16 4.41 -2.86 -21.59
CA THR A 16 5.36 -3.52 -20.70
C THR A 16 5.65 -4.96 -21.17
N PRO A 17 6.91 -5.31 -21.49
CA PRO A 17 7.31 -6.70 -21.67
C PRO A 17 7.30 -7.41 -20.32
N VAL A 18 6.68 -8.59 -20.26
CA VAL A 18 6.49 -9.38 -19.02
C VAL A 18 6.94 -10.82 -19.25
N VAL A 19 7.85 -11.31 -18.41
CA VAL A 19 8.23 -12.74 -18.39
C VAL A 19 7.40 -13.45 -17.31
N VAL A 20 6.73 -14.53 -17.68
CA VAL A 20 5.90 -15.33 -16.76
C VAL A 20 6.68 -16.57 -16.34
N LEU A 21 7.02 -16.63 -15.05
CA LEU A 21 7.66 -17.78 -14.41
C LEU A 21 6.61 -18.72 -13.81
N ASN A 22 6.72 -20.03 -14.07
CA ASN A 22 5.75 -21.03 -13.63
C ASN A 22 6.46 -22.23 -13.00
N GLY A 23 5.94 -22.70 -11.86
CA GLY A 23 6.48 -23.87 -11.17
C GLY A 23 7.64 -23.53 -10.23
N LEU A 24 7.86 -24.41 -9.24
CA LEU A 24 8.74 -24.14 -8.10
C LEU A 24 10.21 -23.92 -8.51
N ALA A 25 10.70 -24.64 -9.52
CA ALA A 25 12.08 -24.50 -10.00
C ALA A 25 12.35 -23.10 -10.54
N ALA A 26 11.61 -22.65 -11.56
CA ALA A 26 11.76 -21.33 -12.17
C ALA A 26 11.50 -20.18 -11.18
N VAL A 27 10.53 -20.33 -10.28
CA VAL A 27 10.24 -19.32 -9.25
C VAL A 27 11.34 -19.23 -8.21
N ARG A 28 11.91 -20.37 -7.76
CA ARG A 28 13.03 -20.39 -6.81
C ARG A 28 14.33 -19.90 -7.46
N GLU A 29 14.58 -20.27 -8.71
CA GLU A 29 15.75 -19.84 -9.46
C GLU A 29 15.77 -18.32 -9.61
N ALA A 30 14.67 -17.71 -10.05
CA ALA A 30 14.57 -16.26 -10.11
C ALA A 30 14.63 -15.62 -8.70
N LEU A 31 13.68 -15.92 -7.81
CA LEU A 31 13.49 -15.16 -6.57
C LEU A 31 14.45 -15.52 -5.42
N VAL A 32 15.24 -16.59 -5.56
CA VAL A 32 16.20 -17.03 -4.51
C VAL A 32 17.62 -17.15 -5.05
N THR A 33 17.83 -17.81 -6.21
CA THR A 33 19.18 -17.91 -6.78
C THR A 33 19.63 -16.57 -7.40
N HIS A 34 18.71 -15.87 -8.07
CA HIS A 34 18.92 -14.52 -8.63
C HIS A 34 18.12 -13.45 -7.87
N GLY A 35 17.99 -13.62 -6.54
CA GLY A 35 17.18 -12.74 -5.70
C GLY A 35 17.64 -11.27 -5.72
N GLU A 36 18.96 -11.03 -5.79
CA GLU A 36 19.54 -9.69 -5.86
C GLU A 36 19.15 -8.94 -7.15
N ASP A 37 19.05 -9.68 -8.28
CA ASP A 37 18.69 -9.13 -9.60
C ASP A 37 17.16 -9.03 -9.82
N THR A 38 16.33 -9.64 -8.95
CA THR A 38 14.88 -9.80 -9.15
C THR A 38 14.00 -9.26 -8.02
N ALA A 39 14.60 -8.70 -6.96
CA ALA A 39 13.89 -8.08 -5.85
C ALA A 39 13.22 -6.73 -6.19
N ASP A 40 13.61 -6.11 -7.32
CA ASP A 40 13.08 -4.80 -7.72
C ASP A 40 11.61 -4.87 -8.17
N ARG A 41 10.90 -3.74 -8.06
CA ARG A 41 9.49 -3.62 -8.43
C ARG A 41 9.38 -2.79 -9.72
N PRO A 42 8.52 -3.19 -10.68
CA PRO A 42 8.25 -2.36 -11.86
C PRO A 42 7.89 -0.93 -11.43
N PRO A 43 8.48 0.11 -12.04
CA PRO A 43 8.18 1.48 -11.67
C PRO A 43 6.72 1.77 -11.99
N VAL A 44 5.92 1.98 -10.95
CA VAL A 44 4.55 2.50 -11.04
C VAL A 44 4.64 3.96 -10.62
N PRO A 45 4.69 4.95 -11.55
CA PRO A 45 4.91 6.34 -11.20
C PRO A 45 3.88 6.87 -10.18
N ILE A 46 2.68 6.29 -10.20
CA ILE A 46 1.57 6.68 -9.33
C ILE A 46 1.67 6.05 -7.91
N THR A 47 2.58 5.09 -7.65
CA THR A 47 2.81 4.59 -6.27
C THR A 47 3.80 5.41 -5.46
N GLN A 48 4.46 6.43 -6.05
CA GLN A 48 5.17 7.46 -5.28
C GLN A 48 4.27 8.20 -4.26
N ILE A 49 2.95 8.06 -4.41
CA ILE A 49 1.93 8.68 -3.56
C ILE A 49 1.57 7.79 -2.34
N LEU A 50 1.85 6.47 -2.35
CA LEU A 50 1.01 5.48 -1.63
C LEU A 50 1.68 4.16 -1.18
N GLY A 51 3.01 4.02 -1.20
CA GLY A 51 3.67 2.70 -1.16
C GLY A 51 3.38 1.79 0.06
N PHE A 52 2.96 0.53 -0.17
CA PHE A 52 3.06 -0.63 0.76
C PHE A 52 2.79 -2.01 0.08
N GLY A 53 2.85 -3.14 0.82
CA GLY A 53 2.85 -4.56 0.33
C GLY A 53 1.98 -5.59 1.11
N PRO A 54 1.94 -6.92 0.77
CA PRO A 54 0.65 -7.65 0.69
C PRO A 54 0.44 -9.12 1.26
N ARG A 55 -0.82 -9.42 1.69
CA ARG A 55 -1.70 -10.65 1.45
C ARG A 55 -1.44 -12.03 2.16
N SER A 56 -2.40 -12.97 2.43
CA SER A 56 -3.91 -13.04 2.33
C SER A 56 -4.62 -14.35 2.84
N GLN A 57 -5.97 -14.31 3.06
CA GLN A 57 -7.05 -15.39 3.16
C GLN A 57 -7.21 -16.23 4.47
N GLY A 58 -8.37 -16.86 4.82
CA GLY A 58 -9.81 -16.66 4.46
C GLY A 58 -10.72 -17.92 4.19
N ARG A 59 -11.76 -18.26 5.01
CA ARG A 59 -12.90 -19.24 4.79
C ARG A 59 -13.98 -19.26 5.95
N PRO A 60 -15.16 -19.95 5.89
CA PRO A 60 -16.45 -19.45 5.40
C PRO A 60 -17.57 -19.27 6.47
N PHE A 61 -17.71 -18.06 7.00
CA PHE A 61 -19.03 -17.42 7.19
C PHE A 61 -19.22 -16.42 6.02
N ARG A 62 -19.62 -15.17 6.22
CA ARG A 62 -18.98 -14.06 5.46
C ARG A 62 -17.97 -13.41 6.41
N PRO A 63 -16.78 -14.00 6.59
CA PRO A 63 -15.85 -13.55 7.60
C PRO A 63 -15.35 -12.15 7.30
N ASN A 64 -15.24 -11.82 6.01
CA ASN A 64 -14.61 -10.61 5.48
C ASN A 64 -15.01 -9.37 6.29
N GLY A 65 -16.31 -9.10 6.52
CA GLY A 65 -16.72 -7.93 7.31
C GLY A 65 -16.21 -7.91 8.76
N LEU A 66 -16.00 -9.05 9.41
CA LEU A 66 -15.45 -9.16 10.77
C LEU A 66 -13.94 -9.36 10.80
N LEU A 67 -13.35 -9.99 9.78
CA LEU A 67 -11.91 -10.14 9.61
C LEU A 67 -11.26 -8.83 9.18
N ASP A 68 -11.88 -8.10 8.24
CA ASP A 68 -11.40 -6.79 7.80
C ASP A 68 -11.41 -5.82 8.99
N LYS A 69 -12.46 -5.87 9.84
CA LYS A 69 -12.51 -5.16 11.13
C LYS A 69 -11.42 -5.65 12.10
N ALA A 70 -11.28 -6.95 12.33
CA ALA A 70 -10.32 -7.50 13.28
C ALA A 70 -8.86 -7.26 12.89
N VAL A 71 -8.50 -7.52 11.64
CA VAL A 71 -7.16 -7.31 11.08
C VAL A 71 -6.84 -5.82 11.03
N SER A 72 -7.76 -4.98 10.58
CA SER A 72 -7.53 -3.52 10.60
C SER A 72 -7.41 -2.97 12.03
N ASN A 73 -8.06 -3.59 13.02
CA ASN A 73 -7.82 -3.27 14.44
C ASN A 73 -6.47 -3.76 14.97
N VAL A 74 -5.90 -4.85 14.43
CA VAL A 74 -4.52 -5.26 14.75
C VAL A 74 -3.53 -4.25 14.16
N ILE A 75 -3.74 -3.84 12.90
CA ILE A 75 -2.92 -2.79 12.27
C ILE A 75 -3.07 -1.46 13.01
N ALA A 76 -4.29 -0.98 13.27
CA ALA A 76 -4.53 0.26 14.00
C ALA A 76 -3.96 0.25 15.43
N SER A 77 -3.97 -0.91 16.10
CA SER A 77 -3.36 -1.08 17.43
C SER A 77 -1.83 -1.04 17.39
N LEU A 78 -1.21 -1.31 16.23
CA LEU A 78 0.24 -1.30 16.02
C LEU A 78 0.72 0.03 15.42
N THR A 79 -0.08 0.68 14.58
CA THR A 79 0.25 1.97 13.97
C THR A 79 -0.17 3.13 14.87
N CYS A 80 -1.39 3.10 15.41
CA CYS A 80 -2.02 4.24 16.08
C CYS A 80 -2.34 3.96 17.56
N GLY A 81 -1.73 2.94 18.16
CA GLY A 81 -1.87 2.59 19.59
C GLY A 81 -3.27 2.21 20.06
N ARG A 82 -4.27 2.19 19.17
CA ARG A 82 -5.70 2.13 19.51
C ARG A 82 -6.49 1.17 18.65
N ARG A 83 -7.63 0.73 19.18
CA ARG A 83 -8.64 -0.08 18.48
C ARG A 83 -9.90 0.72 18.29
N PHE A 84 -10.58 0.48 17.19
CA PHE A 84 -11.89 1.04 16.88
C PHE A 84 -12.98 0.06 17.26
N GLU A 85 -14.15 0.56 17.67
CA GLU A 85 -15.32 -0.28 17.79
C GLU A 85 -15.73 -0.83 16.42
N TYR A 86 -16.21 -2.07 16.39
CA TYR A 86 -16.54 -2.73 15.13
C TYR A 86 -17.64 -2.02 14.35
N ASP A 87 -18.50 -1.25 15.01
CA ASP A 87 -19.56 -0.48 14.38
C ASP A 87 -19.31 1.05 14.41
N ASP A 88 -18.07 1.49 14.69
CA ASP A 88 -17.67 2.90 14.55
C ASP A 88 -17.81 3.34 13.08
N PRO A 89 -18.66 4.34 12.76
CA PRO A 89 -18.88 4.78 11.39
C PRO A 89 -17.63 5.34 10.71
N ARG A 90 -16.66 5.88 11.47
CA ARG A 90 -15.36 6.31 10.94
C ARG A 90 -14.55 5.10 10.50
N PHE A 91 -14.51 4.06 11.33
CA PHE A 91 -13.80 2.82 11.01
C PHE A 91 -14.43 2.08 9.82
N LEU A 92 -15.76 1.98 9.78
CA LEU A 92 -16.49 1.42 8.65
C LEU A 92 -16.22 2.18 7.34
N ARG A 93 -16.23 3.52 7.38
CA ARG A 93 -15.87 4.37 6.22
C ARG A 93 -14.42 4.17 5.79
N LEU A 94 -13.49 4.04 6.74
CA LEU A 94 -12.07 3.80 6.45
C LEU A 94 -11.87 2.44 5.74
N LEU A 95 -12.59 1.40 6.17
CA LEU A 95 -12.60 0.08 5.52
C LEU A 95 -13.22 0.13 4.11
N ASP A 96 -14.34 0.83 3.94
CA ASP A 96 -15.03 0.97 2.63
C ASP A 96 -14.14 1.72 1.62
N LEU A 97 -13.53 2.84 2.03
CA LEU A 97 -12.57 3.60 1.22
C LEU A 97 -11.33 2.77 0.85
N ALA A 98 -10.85 1.89 1.74
CA ALA A 98 -9.77 0.95 1.44
C ALA A 98 -10.19 -0.10 0.40
N GLN A 99 -11.41 -0.65 0.53
CA GLN A 99 -11.94 -1.64 -0.41
C GLN A 99 -12.21 -1.05 -1.81
N GLU A 100 -12.78 0.16 -1.89
CA GLU A 100 -12.98 0.86 -3.17
C GLU A 100 -11.64 1.34 -3.77
N GLY A 101 -10.72 1.84 -2.94
CA GLY A 101 -9.36 2.19 -3.37
C GLY A 101 -8.57 0.98 -3.92
N LEU A 102 -8.84 -0.24 -3.44
CA LEU A 102 -8.26 -1.45 -4.01
C LEU A 102 -8.85 -1.81 -5.39
N LYS A 103 -10.10 -1.41 -5.67
CA LYS A 103 -10.70 -1.59 -7.01
C LYS A 103 -10.12 -0.61 -8.03
N GLU A 104 -9.77 0.61 -7.62
CA GLU A 104 -9.10 1.62 -8.47
C GLU A 104 -7.79 1.08 -9.08
N GLU A 105 -7.07 0.20 -8.38
CA GLU A 105 -5.85 -0.45 -8.89
C GLU A 105 -6.07 -1.34 -10.11
N SER A 106 -7.28 -1.89 -10.28
CA SER A 106 -7.61 -2.84 -11.35
C SER A 106 -8.24 -2.19 -12.60
N GLY A 107 -8.42 -0.87 -12.60
CA GLY A 107 -9.10 -0.16 -13.67
C GLY A 107 -8.22 0.09 -14.91
N PHE A 108 -8.78 -0.07 -16.11
CA PHE A 108 -8.08 0.23 -17.38
C PHE A 108 -7.45 1.64 -17.42
N LEU A 109 -8.08 2.63 -16.78
CA LEU A 109 -7.53 3.99 -16.67
C LEU A 109 -6.21 4.05 -15.89
N ARG A 110 -5.98 3.12 -14.94
CA ARG A 110 -4.73 2.94 -14.19
C ARG A 110 -3.59 2.54 -15.12
N GLU A 111 -3.82 1.55 -15.98
CA GLU A 111 -2.84 1.07 -16.96
C GLU A 111 -2.45 2.17 -17.96
N VAL A 112 -3.44 2.92 -18.48
CA VAL A 112 -3.21 4.03 -19.41
C VAL A 112 -2.42 5.19 -18.78
N LEU A 113 -2.67 5.53 -17.51
CA LEU A 113 -1.93 6.60 -16.83
C LEU A 113 -0.53 6.17 -16.39
N ASN A 114 -0.30 4.88 -16.09
CA ASN A 114 1.04 4.33 -15.89
C ASN A 114 1.86 4.33 -17.20
N ALA A 115 1.19 4.15 -18.34
CA ALA A 115 1.80 4.15 -19.68
C ALA A 115 2.28 5.53 -20.13
N ILE A 116 1.39 6.51 -19.96
CA ILE A 116 1.49 7.85 -20.53
C ILE A 116 1.40 8.83 -19.36
N PRO A 117 2.46 8.94 -18.53
CA PRO A 117 2.43 9.73 -17.30
C PRO A 117 2.18 11.23 -17.53
N VAL A 118 2.37 11.74 -18.76
CA VAL A 118 2.00 13.13 -19.10
C VAL A 118 0.50 13.39 -18.90
N LEU A 119 -0.38 12.38 -19.04
CA LEU A 119 -1.82 12.53 -18.78
C LEU A 119 -2.15 12.86 -17.31
N LEU A 120 -1.23 12.64 -16.37
CA LEU A 120 -1.38 13.06 -14.96
C LEU A 120 -1.37 14.58 -14.79
N HIS A 121 -0.87 15.35 -15.77
CA HIS A 121 -0.94 16.82 -15.76
C HIS A 121 -2.38 17.34 -15.95
N ILE A 122 -3.33 16.49 -16.34
CA ILE A 122 -4.75 16.85 -16.49
C ILE A 122 -5.44 16.64 -15.13
N PRO A 123 -5.81 17.70 -14.38
CA PRO A 123 -6.25 17.56 -12.99
C PRO A 123 -7.52 16.72 -12.85
N ALA A 124 -8.41 16.74 -13.86
CA ALA A 124 -9.62 15.94 -13.89
C ALA A 124 -9.36 14.42 -13.99
N LEU A 125 -8.28 13.99 -14.67
CA LEU A 125 -7.91 12.57 -14.77
C LEU A 125 -7.18 12.11 -13.49
N ALA A 126 -6.18 12.87 -13.04
CA ALA A 126 -5.43 12.60 -11.81
C ALA A 126 -6.31 12.71 -10.53
N GLY A 127 -7.36 13.52 -10.56
CA GLY A 127 -8.37 13.61 -9.51
C GLY A 127 -9.33 12.42 -9.49
N LYS A 128 -9.66 11.85 -10.66
CA LYS A 128 -10.68 10.80 -10.80
C LYS A 128 -10.15 9.38 -10.65
N VAL A 129 -8.87 9.12 -10.95
CA VAL A 129 -8.31 7.76 -10.97
C VAL A 129 -7.93 7.21 -9.58
N LEU A 130 -7.69 8.08 -8.60
CA LEU A 130 -7.34 7.72 -7.21
C LEU A 130 -8.22 8.47 -6.19
N ARG A 131 -9.50 8.62 -6.47
CA ARG A 131 -10.39 9.43 -5.61
C ARG A 131 -10.65 8.74 -4.27
N PHE A 132 -10.79 7.41 -4.26
CA PHE A 132 -11.01 6.65 -3.03
C PHE A 132 -9.73 6.51 -2.23
N GLN A 133 -8.59 6.28 -2.89
CA GLN A 133 -7.28 6.27 -2.22
C GLN A 133 -6.92 7.63 -1.60
N LYS A 134 -7.22 8.76 -2.29
CA LYS A 134 -7.06 10.10 -1.71
C LYS A 134 -7.96 10.31 -0.49
N ALA A 135 -9.25 9.96 -0.58
CA ALA A 135 -10.17 10.08 0.54
C ALA A 135 -9.78 9.21 1.74
N PHE A 136 -9.23 8.01 1.49
CA PHE A 136 -8.67 7.14 2.51
C PHE A 136 -7.47 7.80 3.23
N LEU A 137 -6.51 8.34 2.46
CA LEU A 137 -5.37 9.06 3.03
C LEU A 137 -5.79 10.30 3.83
N THR A 138 -6.77 11.09 3.35
CA THR A 138 -7.30 12.23 4.12
C THR A 138 -7.90 11.78 5.45
N GLN A 139 -8.60 10.65 5.50
CA GLN A 139 -9.15 10.13 6.75
C GLN A 139 -8.08 9.53 7.67
N LEU A 140 -6.97 9.01 7.13
CA LEU A 140 -5.79 8.66 7.94
C LEU A 140 -5.08 9.90 8.48
N ASP A 141 -4.99 10.99 7.72
CA ASP A 141 -4.36 12.26 8.14
C ASP A 141 -5.11 12.90 9.32
N GLU A 142 -6.45 12.84 9.32
CA GLU A 142 -7.28 13.19 10.49
C GLU A 142 -6.90 12.37 11.73
N LEU A 143 -6.73 11.05 11.58
CA LEU A 143 -6.36 10.14 12.68
C LEU A 143 -4.93 10.34 13.16
N LEU A 144 -3.98 10.60 12.26
CA LEU A 144 -2.59 10.92 12.59
C LEU A 144 -2.51 12.29 13.28
N THR A 145 -3.35 13.25 12.89
CA THR A 145 -3.46 14.56 13.55
C THR A 145 -4.05 14.44 14.96
N GLU A 146 -5.15 13.67 15.15
CA GLU A 146 -5.66 13.31 16.48
C GLU A 146 -4.54 12.72 17.35
N HIS A 147 -3.79 11.76 16.80
CA HIS A 147 -2.74 11.05 17.51
C HIS A 147 -1.58 11.96 17.91
N ARG A 148 -1.09 12.80 16.99
CA ARG A 148 0.01 13.74 17.23
C ARG A 148 -0.27 14.72 18.39
N MET A 149 -1.53 15.07 18.63
CA MET A 149 -1.93 15.91 19.78
C MET A 149 -1.87 15.16 21.13
N THR A 150 -1.83 13.83 21.11
CA THR A 150 -1.80 12.94 22.29
C THR A 150 -0.45 12.26 22.52
N TRP A 151 0.55 12.59 21.70
CA TRP A 151 1.92 12.08 21.77
C TRP A 151 2.71 12.82 22.86
N ASP A 152 3.41 12.07 23.70
CA ASP A 152 4.35 12.59 24.69
C ASP A 152 5.79 12.15 24.31
N PRO A 153 6.66 13.06 23.82
CA PRO A 153 8.02 12.71 23.43
C PRO A 153 8.95 12.39 24.61
N ALA A 154 8.52 12.61 25.86
CA ALA A 154 9.29 12.24 27.05
C ALA A 154 9.14 10.75 27.44
N GLN A 155 8.17 10.05 26.84
CA GLN A 155 7.90 8.62 27.10
C GLN A 155 8.41 7.73 25.96
N PRO A 156 8.71 6.44 26.22
CA PRO A 156 9.03 5.50 25.15
C PRO A 156 7.83 5.33 24.20
N PRO A 157 8.05 5.27 22.87
CA PRO A 157 6.99 5.11 21.88
C PRO A 157 6.08 3.90 22.14
N ARG A 158 4.77 4.12 22.12
CA ARG A 158 3.72 3.14 22.39
C ARG A 158 3.33 2.35 21.14
N ASP A 159 3.60 2.92 19.96
CA ASP A 159 3.27 2.37 18.64
C ASP A 159 4.19 2.89 17.53
N LEU A 160 3.94 2.43 16.30
CA LEU A 160 4.77 2.73 15.14
C LEU A 160 4.67 4.20 14.68
N THR A 161 3.54 4.88 14.86
CA THR A 161 3.43 6.31 14.53
C THR A 161 4.30 7.14 15.47
N GLU A 162 4.25 6.90 16.79
CA GLU A 162 5.12 7.59 17.74
C GLU A 162 6.61 7.30 17.49
N ALA A 163 6.95 6.05 17.16
CA ALA A 163 8.33 5.66 16.86
C ALA A 163 8.85 6.35 15.58
N PHE A 164 8.00 6.50 14.55
CA PHE A 164 8.33 7.18 13.31
C PHE A 164 8.49 8.70 13.52
N LEU A 165 7.62 9.32 14.32
CA LEU A 165 7.73 10.75 14.69
C LEU A 165 9.03 11.04 15.46
N ALA A 166 9.37 10.21 16.46
CA ALA A 166 10.60 10.35 17.22
C ALA A 166 11.86 10.18 16.34
N GLU A 167 11.81 9.33 15.32
CA GLU A 167 12.90 9.19 14.36
C GLU A 167 12.98 10.41 13.42
N MET A 168 11.85 10.90 12.91
CA MET A 168 11.81 12.13 12.10
C MET A 168 12.42 13.34 12.84
N GLU A 169 12.18 13.51 14.14
CA GLU A 169 12.77 14.59 14.92
C GLU A 169 14.30 14.46 15.06
N LYS A 170 14.82 13.24 15.29
CA LYS A 170 16.29 13.01 15.30
C LYS A 170 16.90 13.39 13.95
N TRP A 171 16.32 12.91 12.85
CA TRP A 171 16.78 13.21 11.49
C TRP A 171 16.76 14.72 11.20
N TRP A 172 15.68 15.41 11.61
CA TRP A 172 15.56 16.85 11.48
C TRP A 172 16.66 17.59 12.25
N LEU A 173 16.92 17.19 13.51
CA LEU A 173 17.98 17.77 14.34
C LEU A 173 19.38 17.53 13.75
N THR A 174 19.67 16.33 13.24
CA THR A 174 20.96 16.03 12.62
C THR A 174 21.20 16.78 11.30
N CYS A 175 20.13 17.07 10.54
CA CYS A 175 20.23 17.81 9.27
C CYS A 175 20.18 19.33 9.44
N SER A 176 19.68 19.84 10.58
CA SER A 176 19.53 21.28 10.84
C SER A 176 20.72 21.92 11.57
N LEU A 177 21.68 21.11 12.03
CA LEU A 177 22.93 21.59 12.59
C LEU A 177 23.98 21.76 11.47
N PRO A 178 24.38 23.00 11.11
CA PRO A 178 25.53 23.19 10.24
C PRO A 178 26.81 22.74 10.98
N GLY A 179 27.62 21.91 10.31
CA GLY A 179 28.96 21.54 10.74
C GLY A 179 30.00 22.63 10.49
#